data_AF-A0A221V1Q7-F1
#
_entry.id   AF-A0A221V1Q7-F1
#
_cell.length_a   1.000
_cell.length_b   1.000
_cell.length_c   1.000
_cell.angle_alpha   90.00
_cell.angle_beta   90.00
_cell.angle_gamma   90.00
#
_symmetry.space_group_name_H-M   'P 1'
#
loop_
_entity.id
_entity.type
_entity.pdbx_description
1 polymer ?
#
loop_
_entity_poly.entity_id
_entity_poly.type
_entity_poly.pdbx_seq_one_letter_code
_entity_poly.pdbx_strand_id
1 'polypeptide(L)'
;MKKLKLILPMLAFIFAIALSFAFTNATADDFYATGYVIIEGQPYDVDANCNSQSTADCKVRIENLSGTFIVYDSETDEPLKSNAPIQTIDDPRP
;
A
#
# COMPACT_ATOMS: atom_id res chain seq x y z
N MET A 1 12.73 2.88 -50.40
CA MET A 1 11.36 2.46 -50.03
C MET A 1 11.17 0.94 -49.82
N LYS A 2 12.16 0.07 -50.07
CA LYS A 2 12.01 -1.38 -49.80
C LYS A 2 12.26 -1.79 -48.33
N LYS A 3 13.11 -1.05 -47.60
CA LYS A 3 13.44 -1.37 -46.18
C LYS A 3 12.43 -0.85 -45.16
N LEU A 4 11.69 0.22 -45.47
CA LEU A 4 10.62 0.77 -44.62
C LEU A 4 9.42 -0.18 -44.48
N LYS A 5 9.14 -1.00 -45.51
CA LYS A 5 8.04 -1.98 -45.49
C LYS A 5 8.28 -3.15 -44.54
N LEU A 6 9.52 -3.37 -44.09
CA LEU A 6 9.91 -4.49 -43.24
C LEU A 6 10.01 -4.08 -41.76
N ILE A 7 10.40 -2.82 -41.49
CA ILE A 7 10.53 -2.29 -40.13
C ILE A 7 9.15 -1.91 -39.55
N LEU A 8 8.23 -1.44 -40.40
CA LEU A 8 6.88 -1.04 -39.99
C LEU A 8 6.07 -2.16 -39.32
N PRO A 9 5.95 -3.39 -39.88
CA PRO A 9 5.24 -4.47 -39.19
C PRO A 9 5.94 -4.88 -37.90
N MET A 10 7.28 -4.89 -37.88
CA MET A 10 8.04 -5.28 -36.69
C MET A 10 7.82 -4.32 -35.50
N LEU A 11 7.73 -3.02 -35.76
CA LEU A 11 7.45 -2.02 -34.73
C LEU A 11 6.01 -2.08 -34.22
N ALA A 12 5.05 -2.41 -35.08
CA ALA A 12 3.65 -2.61 -34.68
C ALA A 12 3.47 -3.78 -33.70
N PHE A 13 4.22 -4.88 -33.88
CA PHE A 13 4.20 -5.99 -32.93
C PHE A 13 4.78 -5.62 -31.56
N ILE A 14 5.88 -4.85 -31.54
CA ILE A 14 6.48 -4.39 -30.28
C ILE A 14 5.52 -3.44 -29.54
N PHE A 15 4.88 -2.53 -30.28
CA PHE A 15 3.92 -1.58 -29.71
C PHE A 15 2.67 -2.28 -29.14
N ALA A 16 2.16 -3.32 -29.81
CA ALA A 16 1.03 -4.11 -29.32
C ALA A 16 1.34 -4.85 -28.00
N ILE A 17 2.55 -5.40 -27.85
CA ILE A 17 2.97 -6.09 -26.62
C ILE A 17 3.19 -5.09 -25.49
N ALA A 18 3.78 -3.93 -25.77
CA ALA A 18 4.03 -2.89 -24.77
C ALA A 18 2.72 -2.29 -24.20
N LEU A 19 1.69 -2.14 -25.04
CA LEU A 19 0.37 -1.66 -24.62
C LEU A 19 -0.33 -2.60 -23.63
N SER A 20 -0.03 -3.91 -23.65
CA SER A 20 -0.61 -4.86 -22.68
C SER A 20 -0.14 -4.62 -21.24
N PHE A 21 1.03 -3.99 -21.04
CA PHE A 21 1.58 -3.68 -19.72
C PHE A 21 1.40 -2.21 -19.31
N ALA A 22 1.03 -1.32 -20.24
CA ALA A 22 0.83 0.10 -19.96
C ALA A 22 -0.41 0.39 -19.10
N PHE A 23 -1.34 -0.56 -18.99
CA PHE A 23 -2.58 -0.42 -18.22
C PHE A 23 -2.60 -1.24 -16.93
N THR A 24 -1.45 -1.70 -16.42
CA THR A 24 -1.37 -2.09 -15.00
C THR A 24 -1.43 -0.81 -14.17
N ASN A 25 -2.63 -0.24 -14.10
CA ASN A 25 -2.98 0.79 -13.15
C ASN A 25 -2.75 0.16 -11.77
N ALA A 26 -1.82 0.70 -10.98
CA ALA A 26 -1.74 0.38 -9.57
C ALA A 26 -3.14 0.66 -9.03
N THR A 27 -3.88 -0.41 -8.74
CA THR A 27 -5.28 -0.33 -8.35
C THR A 27 -5.35 0.54 -7.10
N ALA A 28 -6.38 1.36 -7.00
CA ALA A 28 -6.64 2.29 -5.91
C ALA A 28 -6.93 1.60 -4.55
N ASP A 29 -6.43 0.38 -4.33
CA ASP A 29 -6.42 -0.31 -3.04
C ASP A 29 -5.35 0.26 -2.08
N ASP A 30 -4.44 1.12 -2.57
CA ASP A 30 -3.46 1.85 -1.74
C ASP A 30 -4.08 2.83 -0.72
N PHE A 31 -5.41 2.94 -0.65
CA PHE A 31 -6.07 3.74 0.39
C PHE A 31 -6.21 3.01 1.73
N TYR A 32 -6.00 1.70 1.75
CA TYR A 32 -5.69 0.97 2.97
C TYR A 32 -4.18 0.93 3.06
N ALA A 33 -3.59 1.88 3.80
CA ALA A 33 -2.19 1.77 4.15
C ALA A 33 -2.04 0.51 5.02
N THR A 34 -1.68 -0.62 4.41
CA THR A 34 -1.30 -1.84 5.09
C THR A 34 0.00 -1.57 5.83
N GLY A 35 -0.16 -1.11 7.06
CA GLY A 35 0.92 -0.89 7.99
C GLY A 35 1.05 -2.06 8.96
N TYR A 36 2.01 -1.96 9.87
CA TYR A 36 2.18 -2.94 10.93
C TYR A 36 2.17 -2.26 12.30
N VAL A 37 1.85 -3.03 13.32
CA VAL A 37 1.96 -2.64 14.73
C VAL A 37 2.96 -3.54 15.43
N ILE A 38 3.62 -3.02 16.45
CA ILE A 38 4.54 -3.81 17.25
C ILE A 38 3.81 -4.26 18.53
N ILE A 39 3.56 -5.56 18.65
CA ILE A 39 2.96 -6.19 19.81
C ILE A 39 4.02 -7.08 20.44
N GLU A 40 4.37 -6.82 21.71
CA GLU A 40 5.38 -7.60 22.45
C GLU A 40 6.75 -7.70 21.73
N GLY A 41 7.10 -6.68 20.94
CA GLY A 41 8.34 -6.63 20.17
C GLY A 41 8.32 -7.41 18.85
N GLN A 42 7.16 -7.88 18.40
CA GLN A 42 6.98 -8.51 17.09
C GLN A 42 6.06 -7.65 16.19
N PRO A 43 6.39 -7.48 14.91
CA PRO A 43 5.54 -6.77 13.96
C PRO A 43 4.37 -7.67 13.53
N TYR A 44 3.17 -7.10 13.48
CA TYR A 44 1.98 -7.73 12.94
C TYR A 44 1.30 -6.79 11.95
N ASP A 45 1.00 -7.29 10.77
CA ASP A 45 0.30 -6.53 9.74
C ASP A 45 -1.12 -6.19 10.20
N VAL A 46 -1.52 -4.96 9.96
CA VAL A 46 -2.86 -4.46 10.29
C VAL A 46 -3.42 -3.65 9.14
N ASP A 47 -4.71 -3.86 8.91
CA ASP A 47 -5.46 -3.00 8.02
C ASP A 47 -6.01 -1.83 8.85
N ALA A 48 -5.37 -0.67 8.74
CA ALA A 48 -5.74 0.53 9.46
C ALA A 48 -5.94 1.68 8.48
N ASN A 49 -7.10 2.31 8.52
CA ASN A 49 -7.36 3.51 7.73
C ASN A 49 -6.66 4.73 8.36
N CYS A 50 -5.38 4.86 8.04
CA CYS A 50 -4.53 5.99 8.36
C CYS A 50 -4.57 6.99 7.20
N ASN A 51 -5.15 8.16 7.42
CA ASN A 51 -5.22 9.19 6.38
C ASN A 51 -4.01 10.14 6.49
N SER A 52 -3.11 10.12 5.51
CA SER A 52 -1.81 10.84 5.50
C SER A 52 -1.88 12.38 5.54
N GLN A 53 -3.04 12.98 5.80
CA GLN A 53 -3.27 14.43 5.82
C GLN A 53 -2.95 15.11 7.18
N SER A 54 -2.15 14.48 8.03
CA SER A 54 -1.93 14.90 9.42
C SER A 54 -0.45 14.89 9.80
N THR A 55 -0.12 15.58 10.88
CA THR A 55 1.19 15.48 11.54
C THR A 55 1.17 14.53 12.75
N ALA A 56 -0.01 14.11 13.19
CA ALA A 56 -0.16 13.18 14.30
C ALA A 56 0.00 11.73 13.84
N ASP A 57 0.62 10.90 14.68
CA ASP A 57 0.82 9.48 14.41
C ASP A 57 -0.53 8.75 14.39
N CYS A 58 -0.68 7.85 13.41
CA CYS A 58 -1.80 6.96 13.30
C CYS A 58 -1.76 5.95 14.45
N LYS A 59 -2.89 5.81 15.15
CA LYS A 59 -3.03 4.90 16.28
C LYS A 59 -4.28 4.06 16.12
N VAL A 60 -4.16 2.79 16.49
CA VAL A 60 -5.25 1.82 16.56
C VAL A 60 -5.37 1.23 17.95
N ARG A 61 -6.55 0.75 18.30
CA ARG A 61 -6.77 -0.12 19.45
C ARG A 61 -6.96 -1.53 18.92
N ILE A 62 -6.38 -2.51 19.58
CA ILE A 62 -6.53 -3.92 19.18
C ILE A 62 -7.51 -4.58 20.15
N GLU A 63 -8.47 -5.34 19.64
CA GLU A 63 -9.39 -6.10 20.48
C GLU A 63 -8.62 -7.01 21.44
N ASN A 64 -9.11 -7.15 22.67
CA ASN A 64 -8.47 -7.95 23.73
C ASN A 64 -7.08 -7.49 24.19
N LEU A 65 -6.54 -6.40 23.66
CA LEU A 65 -5.33 -5.75 24.14
C LEU A 65 -5.64 -4.37 24.72
N SER A 66 -4.98 -4.04 25.83
CA SER A 66 -5.10 -2.72 26.44
C SER A 66 -4.14 -1.73 25.79
N GLY A 67 -4.62 -0.52 25.53
CA GLY A 67 -3.79 0.58 25.04
C GLY A 67 -4.11 1.01 23.61
N THR A 68 -3.16 1.72 23.02
CA THR A 68 -3.20 2.18 21.62
C THR A 68 -1.84 1.92 21.00
N PHE A 69 -1.83 1.39 19.80
CA PHE A 69 -0.64 0.99 19.07
C PHE A 69 -0.43 1.95 17.91
N ILE A 70 0.81 2.37 17.70
CA ILE A 70 1.20 3.19 16.56
C ILE A 70 1.33 2.27 15.35
N VAL A 71 0.75 2.70 14.23
CA VAL A 71 0.86 2.00 12.96
C VAL A 71 2.07 2.54 12.20
N TYR A 72 2.93 1.64 11.75
CA TYR A 72 4.14 1.94 10.99
C TYR A 72 3.95 1.54 9.54
N ASP A 73 4.59 2.29 8.66
CA ASP A 73 4.65 2.03 7.23
C ASP A 73 5.61 0.87 6.96
N SER A 74 5.15 -0.13 6.20
CA SER A 74 5.91 -1.36 5.93
C SER A 74 7.08 -1.18 4.95
N GLU A 75 7.15 -0.06 4.24
CA GLU A 75 8.24 0.24 3.29
C GLU A 75 9.31 1.13 3.91
N THR A 76 8.91 2.06 4.78
CA THR A 76 9.80 3.11 5.33
C THR A 76 10.13 2.95 6.80
N ASP A 77 9.46 2.05 7.51
CA ASP A 77 9.53 1.87 8.98
C ASP A 77 9.17 3.15 9.77
N GLU A 78 8.58 4.16 9.12
CA GLU A 78 8.15 5.40 9.77
C GLU A 78 6.70 5.30 10.29
N PRO A 79 6.33 6.02 11.37
CA PRO A 79 4.95 6.05 11.82
C PRO A 79 4.04 6.70 10.79
N LEU A 80 3.04 5.97 10.32
CA LEU A 80 1.98 6.50 9.46
C LEU A 80 1.29 7.68 10.16
N LYS A 81 0.85 8.67 9.38
CA LYS A 81 0.15 9.83 9.93
C LYS A 81 -1.35 9.72 9.71
N SER A 82 -2.12 10.18 10.69
CA SER A 82 -3.58 10.20 10.62
C SER A 82 -4.18 11.30 11.49
N ASN A 83 -5.29 11.88 11.05
CA ASN A 83 -6.19 12.67 11.89
C ASN A 83 -7.53 11.96 12.12
N ALA A 84 -7.68 10.74 11.59
CA ALA A 84 -8.85 9.92 11.80
C ALA A 84 -8.99 9.54 13.28
N PRO A 85 -10.23 9.33 13.77
CA PRO A 85 -10.44 8.77 15.10
C PRO A 85 -9.77 7.40 15.22
N ILE A 86 -9.26 7.09 16.42
CA ILE A 86 -8.64 5.80 16.72
C ILE A 86 -9.68 4.69 16.50
N GLN A 87 -9.36 3.76 15.61
CA GLN A 87 -10.22 2.62 15.30
C GLN A 87 -9.85 1.41 16.15
N THR A 88 -10.82 0.57 16.44
CA THR A 88 -10.59 -0.74 17.04
C THR A 88 -10.51 -1.77 15.91
N ILE A 89 -9.45 -2.57 15.89
CA ILE A 89 -9.22 -3.67 14.95
C ILE A 89 -9.11 -4.99 15.70
N ASP A 90 -9.39 -6.10 15.01
CA ASP A 90 -9.21 -7.44 15.55
C ASP A 90 -7.73 -7.71 15.89
N ASP A 91 -7.49 -8.65 16.81
CA ASP A 91 -6.12 -9.08 17.16
C ASP A 91 -5.46 -9.77 15.96
N PRO A 92 -4.36 -9.21 15.40
CA PRO A 92 -3.71 -9.78 14.21
C PRO A 92 -2.82 -11.00 14.55
N ARG A 93 -2.69 -11.35 15.83
CA ARG A 93 -1.93 -12.52 16.27
C ARG A 93 -2.68 -13.83 15.93
N PRO A 94 -1.95 -14.91 15.58
CA PRO A 94 -2.54 -16.21 15.29
C PRO A 94 -3.13 -16.93 16.51
#